data_AF-A0A9W8B7N6-F1
#
_entry.id   AF-A0A9W8B7N6-F1
#
_cell.length_a   1.000
_cell.length_b   1.000
_cell.length_c   1.000
_cell.angle_alpha   90.00
_cell.angle_beta   90.00
_cell.angle_gamma   90.00
#
_symmetry.space_group_name_H-M   'P 1'
#
loop_
_entity.id
_entity.type
_entity.pdbx_description
1 polymer ?
#
loop_
_entity_poly.entity_id
_entity_poly.type
_entity_poly.pdbx_seq_one_letter_code
_entity_poly.pdbx_strand_id
1 'polypeptide(L)'
;MSAAKAAAAQHGGSTGLDEDLGAAHGGYELMFNSATRLIASDKAHEALALLDNAAKLAAATLANDGWSEQDIRGETAPIEAQRAVALQQLGKSGEARAIYTRLLSEGLLDTATQDVVDHNRATIDTCKATGGNISLSASQAKCALLVPGRSAGLLSRYQKTSMLFNMVVVQVAQKQYAVARRSLRALGKT
;
A
#
# COMPACT_ATOMS: atom_id res chain seq x y z
N MET A 1 -41.35 12.97 -22.29
CA MET A 1 -40.88 12.14 -21.16
C MET A 1 -40.66 10.74 -21.67
N SER A 2 -39.39 10.34 -21.80
CA SER A 2 -38.94 9.16 -22.56
C SER A 2 -38.98 7.87 -21.72
N ALA A 3 -39.28 6.75 -22.38
CA ALA A 3 -39.41 5.39 -21.83
C ALA A 3 -38.23 4.94 -20.93
N ALA A 4 -37.06 5.57 -21.07
CA ALA A 4 -35.90 5.35 -20.20
C ALA A 4 -36.18 5.68 -18.71
N LYS A 5 -37.07 6.64 -18.42
CA LYS A 5 -37.41 7.01 -17.03
C LYS A 5 -38.43 6.07 -16.39
N ALA A 6 -39.24 5.37 -17.20
CA ALA A 6 -40.18 4.36 -16.72
C ALA A 6 -39.47 3.02 -16.44
N ALA A 7 -38.46 2.66 -17.23
CA ALA A 7 -37.63 1.47 -16.98
C ALA A 7 -36.83 1.58 -15.66
N ALA A 8 -36.32 2.77 -15.33
CA ALA A 8 -35.63 3.02 -14.07
C ALA A 8 -36.55 2.91 -12.82
N ALA A 9 -37.86 3.07 -12.99
CA ALA A 9 -38.83 2.96 -11.89
C ALA A 9 -39.34 1.52 -11.66
N GLN A 10 -39.15 0.60 -12.61
CA GLN A 10 -39.52 -0.82 -12.48
C GLN A 10 -38.37 -1.74 -12.06
N HIS A 11 -37.13 -1.24 -11.98
CA HIS A 11 -35.98 -1.94 -11.39
C HIS A 11 -35.60 -1.41 -10.00
N GLY A 12 -36.60 -0.99 -9.24
CA GLY A 12 -36.50 -0.68 -7.81
C GLY A 12 -36.52 -1.92 -6.91
N GLY A 13 -35.90 -3.03 -7.32
CA GLY A 13 -35.91 -4.25 -6.54
C GLY A 13 -34.84 -5.24 -6.98
N SER A 14 -33.87 -5.47 -6.08
CA SER A 14 -33.07 -6.70 -5.97
C SER A 14 -32.39 -7.18 -7.26
N THR A 15 -31.34 -6.49 -7.72
CA THR A 15 -30.33 -7.15 -8.57
C THR A 15 -29.33 -7.84 -7.67
N GLY A 16 -29.56 -9.14 -7.45
CA GLY A 16 -28.67 -10.05 -6.74
C GLY A 16 -27.30 -10.15 -7.40
N LEU A 17 -26.41 -9.28 -6.96
CA LEU A 17 -24.95 -9.39 -7.14
C LEU A 17 -24.23 -9.60 -5.79
N ASP A 18 -24.97 -9.81 -4.70
CA ASP A 18 -24.43 -10.00 -3.36
C ASP A 18 -24.34 -11.47 -2.91
N GLU A 19 -24.81 -12.44 -3.71
CA GLU A 19 -25.01 -13.82 -3.21
C GLU A 19 -24.02 -14.89 -3.70
N ASP A 20 -22.99 -14.60 -4.53
CA ASP A 20 -22.12 -15.69 -5.04
C ASP A 20 -20.60 -15.44 -5.03
N LEU A 21 -20.10 -14.43 -4.31
CA LEU A 21 -18.65 -14.22 -4.09
C LEU A 21 -18.25 -13.84 -2.66
N GLY A 22 -19.17 -13.78 -1.69
CA GLY A 22 -18.94 -13.03 -0.43
C GLY A 22 -19.35 -13.69 0.89
N ALA A 23 -19.75 -14.96 0.91
CA ALA A 23 -20.40 -15.52 2.10
C ALA A 23 -19.48 -16.18 3.16
N ALA A 24 -18.15 -16.14 3.01
CA ALA A 24 -17.23 -16.66 4.04
C ALA A 24 -15.96 -15.82 4.30
N HIS A 25 -15.54 -14.96 3.37
CA HIS A 25 -14.27 -14.20 3.45
C HIS A 25 -14.46 -12.68 3.63
N GLY A 26 -15.71 -12.19 3.58
CA GLY A 26 -16.03 -10.76 3.56
C GLY A 26 -15.80 -9.97 4.86
N GLY A 27 -15.38 -10.62 5.95
CA GLY A 27 -15.19 -9.96 7.25
C GLY A 27 -13.90 -9.16 7.32
N TYR A 28 -12.76 -9.85 7.38
CA TYR A 28 -11.46 -9.21 7.59
C TYR A 28 -10.95 -8.50 6.33
N GLU A 29 -11.26 -9.00 5.12
CA GLU A 29 -10.87 -8.37 3.86
C GLU A 29 -11.55 -7.01 3.68
N LEU A 30 -12.84 -6.90 4.03
CA LEU A 30 -13.56 -5.64 4.00
C LEU A 30 -12.97 -4.63 5.00
N MET A 31 -12.59 -5.11 6.19
CA MET A 31 -11.92 -4.29 7.21
C MET A 31 -10.54 -3.83 6.72
N PHE A 32 -9.77 -4.71 6.08
CA PHE A 32 -8.49 -4.40 5.48
C PHE A 32 -8.61 -3.34 4.37
N ASN A 33 -9.55 -3.52 3.44
CA ASN A 33 -9.81 -2.56 2.37
C ASN A 33 -10.26 -1.19 2.91
N SER A 34 -11.14 -1.20 3.91
CA SER A 34 -11.59 0.01 4.59
C SER A 34 -10.46 0.72 5.31
N ALA A 35 -9.57 -0.01 5.99
CA ALA A 35 -8.41 0.56 6.66
C ALA A 35 -7.42 1.16 5.66
N THR A 36 -7.22 0.52 4.52
CA THR A 36 -6.36 1.03 3.44
C THR A 36 -6.89 2.37 2.91
N ARG A 37 -8.22 2.52 2.77
CA ARG A 37 -8.84 3.80 2.43
C ARG A 37 -8.65 4.87 3.52
N LEU A 38 -8.71 4.48 4.80
CA LEU A 38 -8.47 5.40 5.92
C LEU A 38 -7.00 5.88 5.95
N ILE A 39 -6.04 5.00 5.68
CA ILE A 39 -4.61 5.36 5.54
C ILE A 39 -4.40 6.35 4.39
N ALA A 40 -5.06 6.12 3.25
CA ALA A 40 -5.01 7.05 2.12
C ALA A 40 -5.66 8.42 2.43
N SER A 41 -6.54 8.47 3.42
CA SER A 41 -7.24 9.69 3.87
C SER A 41 -6.60 10.35 5.09
N ASP A 42 -5.35 9.99 5.42
CA ASP A 42 -4.58 10.49 6.58
C ASP A 42 -5.21 10.17 7.95
N LYS A 43 -6.07 9.16 8.01
CA LYS A 43 -6.73 8.68 9.24
C LYS A 43 -6.03 7.45 9.80
N ALA A 44 -4.72 7.55 9.99
CA ALA A 44 -3.87 6.42 10.36
C ALA A 44 -4.24 5.78 11.72
N HIS A 45 -4.72 6.57 12.69
CA HIS A 45 -5.18 6.06 13.99
C HIS A 45 -6.42 5.15 13.87
N GLU A 46 -7.44 5.58 13.12
CA GLU A 46 -8.65 4.79 12.89
C GLU A 46 -8.32 3.52 12.09
N ALA A 47 -7.45 3.64 11.09
CA ALA A 47 -7.00 2.51 10.29
C ALA A 47 -6.28 1.45 11.10
N LEU A 48 -5.42 1.85 12.05
CA LEU A 48 -4.64 0.94 12.86
C LEU A 48 -5.53 0.06 13.74
N ALA A 49 -6.54 0.65 14.39
CA ALA A 49 -7.53 -0.11 15.17
C ALA A 49 -8.31 -1.09 14.28
N LEU A 50 -8.64 -0.69 13.06
CA LEU A 50 -9.36 -1.54 12.12
C LEU A 50 -8.50 -2.71 11.61
N LEU A 51 -7.22 -2.47 11.34
CA LEU A 51 -6.27 -3.50 10.93
C LEU A 51 -5.94 -4.48 12.06
N ASP A 52 -5.88 -4.03 13.32
CA ASP A 52 -5.70 -4.90 14.48
C ASP A 52 -6.84 -5.92 14.59
N ASN A 53 -8.06 -5.46 14.33
CA ASN A 53 -9.24 -6.32 14.34
C ASN A 53 -9.26 -7.23 13.09
N ALA A 54 -8.88 -6.71 11.92
CA ALA A 54 -8.76 -7.50 10.70
C ALA A 54 -7.74 -8.65 10.87
N ALA A 55 -6.56 -8.38 11.46
CA ALA A 55 -5.54 -9.40 11.68
C ALA A 55 -6.02 -10.52 12.62
N LYS A 56 -6.69 -10.15 13.73
CA LYS A 56 -7.26 -11.13 14.66
C LYS A 56 -8.35 -11.98 14.02
N LEU A 57 -9.25 -11.34 13.26
CA LEU A 57 -10.33 -12.04 12.58
C LEU A 57 -9.77 -12.97 11.49
N ALA A 58 -8.84 -12.49 10.67
CA ALA A 58 -8.19 -13.30 9.64
C ALA A 58 -7.49 -14.54 10.23
N ALA A 59 -6.69 -14.35 11.28
CA ALA A 59 -6.02 -15.47 11.94
C ALA A 59 -7.00 -16.49 12.53
N ALA A 60 -8.08 -16.03 13.16
CA ALA A 60 -9.11 -16.91 13.73
C ALA A 60 -9.89 -17.66 12.64
N THR A 61 -10.28 -16.98 11.56
CA THR A 61 -11.00 -17.60 10.43
C THR A 61 -10.13 -18.66 9.77
N LEU A 62 -8.90 -18.33 9.39
CA LEU A 62 -8.00 -19.26 8.70
C LEU A 62 -7.61 -20.46 9.58
N ALA A 63 -7.42 -20.23 10.89
CA ALA A 63 -7.19 -21.33 11.84
C ALA A 63 -8.40 -22.26 11.96
N ASN A 64 -9.63 -21.71 11.98
CA ASN A 64 -10.85 -22.52 11.98
C ASN A 64 -11.02 -23.31 10.67
N ASP A 65 -10.54 -22.76 9.56
CA ASP A 65 -10.52 -23.42 8.26
C ASP A 65 -9.38 -24.46 8.12
N GLY A 66 -8.57 -24.65 9.18
CA GLY A 66 -7.53 -25.69 9.24
C GLY A 66 -6.23 -25.33 8.54
N TRP A 67 -5.99 -24.04 8.25
CA TRP A 67 -4.74 -23.59 7.65
C TRP A 67 -3.56 -23.78 8.61
N SER A 68 -2.38 -24.06 8.05
CA SER A 68 -1.17 -24.15 8.86
C SER A 68 -0.76 -22.76 9.37
N GLU A 69 -0.04 -22.68 10.49
CA GLU A 69 0.44 -21.38 10.99
C GLU A 69 1.31 -20.63 9.98
N GLN A 70 2.02 -21.36 9.10
CA GLN A 70 2.83 -20.75 8.06
C GLN A 70 1.95 -20.12 6.98
N ASP A 71 0.90 -20.81 6.55
CA ASP A 71 -0.03 -20.29 5.54
C ASP A 71 -0.82 -19.10 6.10
N ILE A 72 -1.24 -19.16 7.37
CA ILE A 72 -1.88 -18.04 8.07
C ILE A 72 -0.96 -16.82 8.10
N ARG A 73 0.33 -17.00 8.39
CA ARG A 73 1.31 -15.88 8.37
C ARG A 73 1.48 -15.29 6.98
N GLY A 74 1.50 -16.11 5.93
CA GLY A 74 1.53 -15.64 4.54
C GLY A 74 0.30 -14.81 4.19
N GLU A 75 -0.89 -15.33 4.50
CA GLU A 75 -2.17 -14.69 4.17
C GLU A 75 -2.41 -13.39 4.97
N THR A 76 -1.94 -13.34 6.22
CA THR A 76 -2.05 -12.15 7.08
C THR A 76 -0.94 -11.12 6.86
N ALA A 77 0.10 -11.45 6.09
CA ALA A 77 1.23 -10.56 5.86
C ALA A 77 0.88 -9.21 5.21
N PRO A 78 -0.07 -9.12 4.24
CA PRO A 78 -0.51 -7.84 3.69
C PRO A 78 -1.15 -6.94 4.76
N ILE A 79 -1.91 -7.52 5.69
CA ILE A 79 -2.54 -6.79 6.81
C ILE A 79 -1.44 -6.21 7.71
N GLU A 80 -0.45 -7.02 8.07
CA GLU A 80 0.69 -6.58 8.89
C GLU A 80 1.56 -5.51 8.19
N ALA A 81 1.77 -5.65 6.88
CA ALA A 81 2.47 -4.64 6.09
C ALA A 81 1.72 -3.29 6.11
N GLN A 82 0.40 -3.32 6.00
CA GLN A 82 -0.44 -2.12 6.05
C GLN A 82 -0.50 -1.50 7.45
N ARG A 83 -0.43 -2.31 8.52
CA ARG A 83 -0.27 -1.82 9.91
C ARG A 83 1.03 -1.06 10.08
N ALA A 84 2.12 -1.56 9.51
CA ALA A 84 3.39 -0.86 9.51
C ALA A 84 3.34 0.47 8.74
N VAL A 85 2.57 0.55 7.64
CA VAL A 85 2.34 1.82 6.93
C VAL A 85 1.62 2.84 7.83
N ALA A 86 0.57 2.42 8.53
CA ALA A 86 -0.14 3.29 9.48
C ALA A 86 0.78 3.76 10.63
N LEU A 87 1.59 2.87 11.20
CA LEU A 87 2.58 3.22 12.21
C LEU A 87 3.62 4.22 11.68
N GLN A 88 4.05 4.06 10.44
CA GLN A 88 4.97 5.00 9.80
C GLN A 88 4.35 6.39 9.63
N GLN A 89 3.08 6.50 9.21
CA GLN A 89 2.35 7.78 9.14
C GLN A 89 2.21 8.46 10.50
N LEU A 90 2.05 7.68 11.58
CA LEU A 90 1.97 8.17 12.95
C LEU A 90 3.34 8.54 13.57
N GLY A 91 4.43 8.50 12.78
CA GLY A 91 5.78 8.80 13.26
C GLY A 91 6.42 7.68 14.10
N LYS A 92 5.76 6.53 14.25
CA LYS A 92 6.26 5.36 14.97
C LYS A 92 7.16 4.49 14.08
N SER A 93 8.14 5.12 13.43
CA SER A 93 8.99 4.45 12.42
C SER A 93 9.86 3.32 12.99
N GLY A 94 10.12 3.31 14.30
CA GLY A 94 10.81 2.19 14.97
C GLY A 94 9.99 0.91 14.94
N GLU A 95 8.71 0.99 15.33
CA GLU A 95 7.77 -0.13 15.32
C GLU A 95 7.51 -0.61 13.89
N ALA A 96 7.24 0.32 12.96
CA ALA A 96 7.03 0.00 11.55
C ALA A 96 8.22 -0.77 10.94
N ARG A 97 9.45 -0.31 11.19
CA ARG A 97 10.66 -1.00 10.71
C ARG A 97 10.82 -2.40 11.29
N ALA A 98 10.47 -2.62 12.56
CA ALA A 98 10.54 -3.94 13.17
C ALA A 98 9.60 -4.92 12.45
N ILE A 99 8.38 -4.48 12.15
CA ILE A 99 7.40 -5.28 11.39
C ILE A 99 7.93 -5.60 9.98
N TYR A 100 8.41 -4.61 9.23
CA TYR A 100 8.97 -4.84 7.90
C TYR A 100 10.16 -5.81 7.91
N THR A 101 11.04 -5.70 8.92
CA THR A 101 12.19 -6.60 9.05
C THR A 101 11.74 -8.04 9.32
N ARG A 102 10.75 -8.22 10.21
CA ARG A 102 10.16 -9.53 10.47
C ARG A 102 9.55 -10.14 9.21
N LEU A 103 8.68 -9.39 8.52
CA LEU A 103 7.98 -9.87 7.32
C LEU A 103 8.95 -10.32 6.22
N LEU A 104 10.04 -9.58 6.00
CA LEU A 104 11.07 -9.96 5.03
C LEU A 104 11.87 -11.20 5.46
N SER A 105 12.09 -11.39 6.77
CA SER A 105 12.79 -12.56 7.29
C SER A 105 11.98 -13.86 7.21
N GLU A 106 10.65 -13.75 7.25
CA GLU A 106 9.74 -14.90 7.15
C GLU A 106 9.71 -15.48 5.73
N GLY A 107 9.95 -14.66 4.70
CA GLY A 107 10.00 -15.14 3.31
C GLY A 107 8.65 -15.63 2.77
N LEU A 108 7.54 -15.20 3.39
CA LEU A 108 6.17 -15.60 3.06
C LEU A 108 5.40 -14.54 2.27
N LEU A 109 6.07 -13.45 1.86
CA LEU A 109 5.44 -12.34 1.15
C LEU A 109 5.20 -12.70 -0.31
N ASP A 110 4.01 -12.37 -0.80
CA ASP A 110 3.79 -12.30 -2.24
C ASP A 110 4.59 -11.13 -2.83
N THR A 111 4.78 -11.14 -4.15
CA THR A 111 5.64 -10.16 -4.83
C THR A 111 5.16 -8.72 -4.62
N ALA A 112 3.84 -8.48 -4.59
CA ALA A 112 3.31 -7.14 -4.42
C ALA A 112 3.52 -6.63 -2.99
N THR A 113 3.26 -7.45 -1.97
CA THR A 113 3.51 -7.06 -0.57
C THR A 113 4.99 -6.89 -0.30
N GLN A 114 5.85 -7.74 -0.87
CA GLN A 114 7.29 -7.60 -0.75
C GLN A 114 7.78 -6.25 -1.30
N ASP A 115 7.33 -5.84 -2.50
CA ASP A 115 7.67 -4.55 -3.10
C ASP A 115 7.27 -3.37 -2.18
N VAL A 116 6.09 -3.44 -1.57
CA VAL A 116 5.60 -2.42 -0.62
C VAL A 116 6.46 -2.39 0.65
N VAL A 117 6.77 -3.55 1.22
CA VAL A 117 7.56 -3.67 2.45
C VAL A 117 8.99 -3.17 2.23
N ASP A 118 9.64 -3.56 1.12
CA ASP A 118 11.00 -3.12 0.80
C ASP A 118 11.08 -1.62 0.57
N HIS A 119 10.12 -1.05 -0.17
CA HIS A 119 10.05 0.39 -0.41
C HIS A 119 9.88 1.19 0.89
N ASN A 120 8.93 0.80 1.74
CA ASN A 120 8.64 1.52 2.98
C ASN A 120 9.78 1.39 4.00
N ARG A 121 10.39 0.21 4.12
CA ARG A 121 11.58 0.01 4.96
C ARG A 121 12.74 0.89 4.49
N ALA A 122 13.02 0.91 3.19
CA ALA A 122 14.06 1.78 2.63
C ALA A 122 13.77 3.25 2.95
N THR A 123 12.53 3.69 2.84
CA THR A 123 12.12 5.05 3.21
C THR A 123 12.43 5.36 4.68
N ILE A 124 12.18 4.44 5.60
CA ILE A 124 12.52 4.63 7.03
C ILE A 124 14.04 4.69 7.24
N ASP A 125 14.79 3.76 6.66
CA ASP A 125 16.24 3.67 6.86
C ASP A 125 16.96 4.87 6.26
N THR A 126 16.46 5.40 5.15
CA THR A 126 16.97 6.62 4.55
C THR A 126 16.70 7.83 5.43
N CYS A 127 15.49 8.02 5.96
CA CYS A 127 15.16 9.10 6.90
C CYS A 127 16.00 9.06 8.19
N LYS A 128 16.31 7.86 8.72
CA LYS A 128 17.17 7.69 9.89
C LYS A 128 18.63 8.04 9.59
N ALA A 129 19.17 7.55 8.47
CA ALA A 129 20.55 7.81 8.08
C ALA A 129 20.85 9.30 7.87
N THR A 130 19.85 10.09 7.51
CA THR A 130 19.97 11.53 7.33
C THR A 130 19.62 12.38 8.55
N GLY A 131 19.24 11.77 9.69
CA GLY A 131 18.89 12.52 10.90
C GLY A 131 17.71 13.49 10.72
N GLY A 132 16.76 13.18 9.82
CA GLY A 132 15.63 14.05 9.48
C GLY A 132 15.95 15.18 8.50
N ASN A 133 17.21 15.40 8.13
CA ASN A 133 17.60 16.34 7.08
C ASN A 133 17.53 15.66 5.71
N ILE A 134 16.56 15.97 4.86
CA ILE A 134 16.40 15.36 3.52
C ILE A 134 17.50 15.84 2.54
N SER A 135 18.78 15.70 2.88
CA SER A 135 19.86 15.58 1.90
C SER A 135 19.95 14.12 1.51
N LEU A 136 18.96 13.64 0.76
CA LEU A 136 18.94 12.29 0.22
C LEU A 136 20.27 12.04 -0.52
N SER A 137 21.00 10.97 -0.22
CA SER A 137 22.08 10.57 -1.13
C SER A 137 21.47 9.99 -2.42
N ALA A 138 22.20 10.07 -3.54
CA ALA A 138 21.70 9.63 -4.85
C ALA A 138 21.28 8.14 -4.87
N SER A 139 21.86 7.29 -4.00
CA SER A 139 21.49 5.88 -3.87
C SER A 139 20.17 5.68 -3.11
N GLN A 140 19.91 6.53 -2.12
CA GLN A 140 18.74 6.43 -1.25
C GLN A 140 17.48 6.97 -1.92
N ALA A 141 17.63 8.08 -2.65
CA ALA A 141 16.60 8.60 -3.56
C ALA A 141 16.23 7.58 -4.63
N LYS A 142 17.22 6.85 -5.17
CA LYS A 142 16.97 5.77 -6.14
C LYS A 142 16.13 4.65 -5.53
N CYS A 143 16.44 4.15 -4.33
CA CYS A 143 15.63 3.08 -3.71
C CYS A 143 14.19 3.49 -3.41
N ALA A 144 13.96 4.74 -2.98
CA ALA A 144 12.61 5.24 -2.69
C ALA A 144 11.83 5.70 -3.93
N LEU A 145 12.44 5.78 -5.12
CA LEU A 145 11.81 6.34 -6.33
C LEU A 145 11.93 5.42 -7.55
N LEU A 146 12.73 4.37 -7.48
CA LEU A 146 12.75 3.33 -8.50
C LEU A 146 11.52 2.46 -8.32
N VAL A 147 10.72 2.40 -9.37
CA VAL A 147 9.83 1.28 -9.61
C VAL A 147 10.68 0.01 -9.55
N PRO A 148 10.37 -0.99 -8.70
CA PRO A 148 10.96 -2.31 -8.83
C PRO A 148 10.81 -2.71 -10.29
N GLY A 149 11.92 -2.93 -10.99
CA GLY A 149 11.92 -3.07 -12.46
C GLY A 149 10.99 -4.15 -13.01
N ARG A 150 10.45 -5.02 -12.13
CA ARG A 150 9.45 -6.05 -12.45
C ARG A 150 8.00 -5.53 -12.53
N SER A 151 7.64 -4.42 -11.88
CA SER A 151 6.24 -4.00 -11.70
C SER A 151 5.84 -2.75 -12.51
N ALA A 152 6.77 -2.16 -13.26
CA ALA A 152 6.53 -0.94 -14.04
C ALA A 152 5.46 -1.05 -15.12
N GLY A 153 5.21 -2.26 -15.64
CA GLY A 153 4.12 -2.52 -16.59
C GLY A 153 2.72 -2.42 -15.97
N LEU A 154 2.61 -2.77 -14.69
CA LEU A 154 1.33 -2.92 -13.97
C LEU A 154 0.82 -1.59 -13.38
N LEU A 155 1.69 -0.59 -13.26
CA LEU A 155 1.33 0.70 -12.66
C LEU A 155 0.47 1.54 -13.61
N SER A 156 -0.58 2.14 -13.06
CA SER A 156 -1.43 3.12 -13.74
C SER A 156 -0.63 4.35 -14.17
N ARG A 157 -1.07 5.01 -15.24
CA ARG A 157 -0.49 6.28 -15.73
C ARG A 157 -0.39 7.31 -14.61
N TYR A 158 -1.41 7.41 -13.76
CA TYR A 158 -1.43 8.33 -12.61
C TYR A 158 -0.32 8.00 -11.60
N GLN A 159 -0.15 6.72 -11.25
CA GLN A 159 0.88 6.26 -10.31
C GLN A 159 2.29 6.54 -10.86
N LYS A 160 2.51 6.27 -12.15
CA LYS A 160 3.77 6.57 -12.85
C LYS A 160 4.09 8.06 -12.82
N THR A 161 3.10 8.92 -13.08
CA THR A 161 3.24 10.38 -13.04
C THR A 161 3.57 10.88 -11.64
N SER A 162 2.87 10.42 -10.60
CA SER A 162 3.12 10.82 -9.22
C SER A 162 4.51 10.39 -8.73
N MET A 163 4.96 9.19 -9.10
CA MET A 163 6.32 8.73 -8.76
C MET A 163 7.40 9.55 -9.47
N LEU A 164 7.23 9.83 -10.77
CA LEU A 164 8.15 10.70 -11.53
C LEU A 164 8.19 12.11 -10.94
N PHE A 165 7.06 12.66 -10.52
CA PHE A 165 6.98 13.95 -9.85
C PHE A 165 7.76 13.95 -8.53
N ASN A 166 7.53 12.96 -7.67
CA ASN A 166 8.27 12.80 -6.42
C ASN A 166 9.79 12.67 -6.67
N MET A 167 10.17 11.99 -7.75
CA MET A 167 11.58 11.84 -8.15
C MET A 167 12.21 13.18 -8.55
N VAL A 168 11.48 14.02 -9.28
CA VAL A 168 11.95 15.36 -9.65
C VAL A 168 12.13 16.24 -8.42
N VAL A 169 11.20 16.22 -7.47
CA VAL A 169 11.30 17.00 -6.22
C VAL A 169 12.58 16.66 -5.46
N VAL A 170 12.89 15.37 -5.34
CA VAL A 170 14.12 14.91 -4.70
C VAL A 170 15.37 15.34 -5.46
N GLN A 171 15.39 15.21 -6.79
CA GLN A 171 16.53 15.64 -7.62
C GLN A 171 16.77 17.15 -7.51
N VAL A 172 15.72 17.95 -7.42
CA VAL A 172 15.82 19.41 -7.19
C VAL A 172 16.36 19.72 -5.81
N ALA A 173 15.87 19.04 -4.76
CA ALA A 173 16.39 19.18 -3.40
C ALA A 173 17.90 18.83 -3.31
N GLN A 174 18.34 17.85 -4.10
CA GLN A 174 19.76 17.45 -4.21
C GLN A 174 20.60 18.36 -5.13
N LYS A 175 20.03 19.45 -5.67
CA LYS A 175 20.68 20.35 -6.64
C LYS A 175 21.12 19.66 -7.94
N GLN A 176 20.55 18.49 -8.26
CA GLN A 176 20.80 17.76 -9.50
C GLN A 176 19.92 18.28 -10.65
N TYR A 177 20.02 19.57 -10.96
CA TYR A 177 19.12 20.25 -11.90
C TYR A 177 19.15 19.65 -13.32
N ALA A 178 20.30 19.14 -13.76
CA ALA A 178 20.44 18.52 -15.08
C ALA A 178 19.70 17.16 -15.19
N VAL A 179 19.60 16.42 -14.09
CA VAL A 179 18.83 15.17 -14.02
C VAL A 179 17.35 15.48 -13.85
N ALA A 180 17.02 16.40 -12.93
CA ALA A 180 15.66 16.91 -12.72
C ALA A 180 15.00 17.38 -14.02
N ARG A 181 15.72 18.14 -14.85
CA ARG A 181 15.21 18.61 -16.15
C ARG A 181 14.92 17.47 -17.13
N ARG A 182 15.71 16.40 -17.12
CA ARG A 182 15.47 15.22 -17.97
C ARG A 182 14.24 14.45 -17.50
N SER A 183 14.10 14.27 -16.19
CA SER A 183 12.94 13.59 -15.59
C SER A 183 11.64 14.41 -15.72
N LEU A 184 11.71 15.73 -15.59
CA LEU A 184 10.58 16.63 -15.85
C LEU A 184 10.12 16.58 -17.32
N ARG A 185 11.05 16.46 -18.27
CA ARG A 185 10.70 16.25 -19.69
C ARG A 185 10.02 14.91 -19.94
N ALA A 186 10.32 13.88 -19.14
CA ALA A 186 9.61 12.61 -19.21
C ALA A 186 8.17 12.73 -18.66
N LEU A 187 7.98 13.51 -17.59
CA LEU A 187 6.65 13.82 -17.02
C LEU A 187 5.73 14.53 -18.03
N GLY A 188 6.26 15.43 -18.85
CA GLY A 188 5.48 16.11 -19.90
C GLY A 188 5.08 15.21 -21.07
N LYS A 189 5.62 13.98 -21.15
CA LYS A 189 5.35 13.01 -22.22
C LYS A 189 4.49 11.84 -21.75
N THR A 190 4.40 11.62 -20.43
CA THR A 190 3.61 10.54 -19.84
C THR A 190 2.14 10.78 -20.01
#